data_AF-A0A973RJH8-F1
#
_entry.id   AF-A0A973RJH8-F1
#
_cell.length_a   1.000
_cell.length_b   1.000
_cell.length_c   1.000
_cell.angle_alpha   90.00
_cell.angle_beta   90.00
_cell.angle_gamma   90.00
#
_symmetry.space_group_name_H-M   'P 1'
#
loop_
_entity.id
_entity.type
_entity.pdbx_description
1 polymer ?
#
loop_
_entity_poly.entity_id
_entity_poly.type
_entity_poly.pdbx_seq_one_letter_code
_entity_poly.pdbx_strand_id
1 'polypeptide(L)'
;MPLPALHATHAGIWLASGDGEVREASRGEAIARAAETPHIILNAPLVGQRLGYPELSGLDLLELFAFIHPARFAVPTVAGLSRTVGIEVPANDAAAAAALQVIARHLLEMLADPEWREREGAWTSNATLHRLGWGWAPLIGARLERPERGERMLFARLKQWDEAAERPPPRTVVVNPTEARAKLDALTGRAEAREGQKAMAEAVTQVFAPKRAKGAPNLLLAEAGTGIGKTLAYLAPASLWAEQAGGAVWVSTFTKALQRQLDAEGPKLFADADERARRIVVRKGRENYLCLLNLEDALQGAFAGRAAVLAQLVGRWAAYTKDGDMVGGDLPGWLPSLFRRAGSTALTDRRGECVYAGCPHYRRCFIERAERASREADIVIANHALVKVNAAREREDAPGRILFDEGHHLFDAADS
;
A
#
# COMPACT_ATOMS: atom_id res chain seq x y z
N MET A 1 28.14 7.83 -15.46
CA MET A 1 28.17 6.62 -14.60
C MET A 1 28.45 5.44 -15.51
N PRO A 2 29.63 4.80 -15.42
CA PRO A 2 30.11 3.85 -16.43
C PRO A 2 29.59 2.41 -16.24
N LEU A 3 28.44 2.23 -15.60
CA LEU A 3 27.93 0.90 -15.29
C LEU A 3 27.08 0.38 -16.45
N PRO A 4 27.31 -0.86 -16.94
CA PRO A 4 26.54 -1.41 -18.02
C PRO A 4 25.09 -1.68 -17.58
N ALA A 5 24.16 -1.75 -18.52
CA ALA A 5 22.78 -2.10 -18.26
C ALA A 5 22.30 -3.27 -19.12
N LEU A 6 21.35 -4.02 -18.58
CA LEU A 6 20.76 -5.19 -19.24
C LEU A 6 19.24 -5.07 -19.22
N HIS A 7 18.64 -5.05 -20.41
CA HIS A 7 17.20 -5.03 -20.62
C HIS A 7 16.79 -6.25 -21.41
N ALA A 8 15.92 -7.09 -20.86
CA ALA A 8 15.40 -8.27 -21.55
C ALA A 8 13.88 -8.22 -21.56
N THR A 9 13.26 -8.40 -22.72
CA THR A 9 11.80 -8.50 -22.89
C THR A 9 11.43 -9.76 -23.66
N HIS A 10 10.16 -9.90 -24.05
CA HIS A 10 9.76 -10.96 -24.99
C HIS A 10 10.22 -10.67 -26.42
N ALA A 11 10.53 -9.41 -26.74
CA ALA A 11 10.92 -8.98 -28.08
C ALA A 11 12.43 -9.14 -28.34
N GLY A 12 13.26 -9.16 -27.28
CA GLY A 12 14.71 -9.29 -27.44
C GLY A 12 15.47 -9.04 -26.13
N ILE A 13 16.79 -8.99 -26.24
CA ILE A 13 17.71 -8.70 -25.13
C ILE A 13 18.71 -7.66 -25.61
N TRP A 14 18.89 -6.61 -24.82
CA TRP A 14 19.77 -5.49 -25.13
C TRP A 14 20.76 -5.25 -23.99
N LEU A 15 22.00 -5.00 -24.37
CA LEU A 15 23.07 -4.57 -23.47
C LEU A 15 23.43 -3.12 -23.81
N ALA A 16 23.50 -2.28 -22.77
CA ALA A 16 24.08 -0.94 -22.86
C ALA A 16 25.46 -0.96 -22.19
N SER A 17 26.49 -0.53 -22.91
CA SER A 17 27.84 -0.35 -22.35
C SER A 17 27.89 0.84 -21.39
N GLY A 18 28.95 0.97 -20.58
CA GLY A 18 29.12 2.12 -19.68
C GLY A 18 29.19 3.48 -20.39
N ASP A 19 29.52 3.42 -21.67
CA ASP A 19 29.69 4.50 -22.65
C ASP A 19 28.35 4.93 -23.26
N GLY A 20 27.30 4.13 -23.07
CA GLY A 20 25.95 4.36 -23.60
C GLY A 20 25.67 3.73 -24.96
N GLU A 21 26.60 2.94 -25.51
CA GLU A 21 26.35 2.17 -26.74
C GLU A 21 25.40 1.01 -26.44
N VAL A 22 24.31 0.93 -27.20
CA VAL A 22 23.31 -0.14 -27.05
C VAL A 22 23.40 -1.10 -28.24
N ARG A 23 23.38 -2.40 -27.93
CA ARG A 23 23.28 -3.45 -28.94
C ARG A 23 22.40 -4.59 -28.47
N GLU A 24 21.86 -5.30 -29.43
CA GLU A 24 21.18 -6.57 -29.18
C GLU A 24 22.21 -7.64 -28.75
N ALA A 25 21.77 -8.57 -27.90
CA ALA A 25 22.60 -9.63 -27.36
C ALA A 25 21.86 -10.96 -27.38
N SER A 26 22.61 -12.05 -27.51
CA SER A 26 22.04 -13.38 -27.30
C SER A 26 21.79 -13.63 -25.82
N ARG A 27 20.91 -14.60 -25.49
CA ARG A 27 20.68 -15.02 -24.11
C ARG A 27 21.97 -15.48 -23.41
N GLY A 28 22.79 -16.29 -24.08
CA GLY A 28 24.05 -16.80 -23.52
C GLY A 28 25.04 -15.67 -23.22
N GLU A 29 25.13 -14.71 -24.13
CA GLU A 29 25.96 -13.52 -23.93
C GLU A 29 25.47 -12.67 -22.76
N ALA A 30 24.17 -12.40 -22.67
CA ALA A 30 23.60 -11.60 -21.58
C ALA A 30 23.86 -12.23 -20.20
N ILE A 31 23.74 -13.55 -20.10
CA ILE A 31 24.05 -14.30 -18.87
C ILE A 31 25.54 -14.18 -18.52
N ALA A 32 26.43 -14.40 -19.51
CA ALA A 32 27.88 -14.30 -19.30
C ALA A 32 28.27 -12.89 -18.80
N ARG A 33 27.76 -11.84 -19.44
CA ARG A 33 28.02 -10.45 -19.04
C ARG A 33 27.49 -10.12 -17.66
N ALA A 34 26.28 -10.55 -17.33
CA ALA A 34 25.71 -10.33 -16.00
C ALA A 34 26.49 -11.03 -14.87
N ALA A 35 27.17 -12.14 -15.17
CA ALA A 35 28.05 -12.84 -14.22
C ALA A 35 29.41 -12.16 -14.05
N GLU A 36 29.94 -11.49 -15.09
CA GLU A 36 31.24 -10.80 -15.06
C GLU A 36 31.20 -9.48 -14.29
N THR A 37 30.12 -8.70 -14.44
CA THR A 37 30.03 -7.35 -13.90
C THR A 37 28.60 -7.05 -13.46
N PRO A 38 28.36 -6.37 -12.32
CA PRO A 38 27.03 -5.94 -11.94
C PRO A 38 26.41 -5.03 -13.01
N HIS A 39 25.30 -5.47 -13.60
CA HIS A 39 24.53 -4.68 -14.56
C HIS A 39 23.39 -3.94 -13.86
N ILE A 40 23.09 -2.73 -14.33
CA ILE A 40 21.85 -2.04 -14.00
C ILE A 40 20.70 -2.78 -14.68
N ILE A 41 19.75 -3.22 -13.86
CA ILE A 41 18.62 -4.02 -14.30
C ILE A 41 17.36 -3.42 -13.66
N LEU A 42 16.21 -3.62 -14.29
CA LEU A 42 14.92 -3.32 -13.68
C LEU A 42 14.18 -4.64 -13.43
N ASN A 43 13.87 -4.94 -12.16
CA ASN A 43 13.18 -6.16 -11.77
C ASN A 43 14.00 -7.42 -12.12
N ALA A 44 15.10 -7.63 -11.39
CA ALA A 44 16.03 -8.71 -11.60
C ALA A 44 15.37 -10.11 -11.62
N PRO A 45 14.36 -10.44 -10.79
CA PRO A 45 13.65 -11.72 -10.91
C PRO A 45 12.94 -11.90 -12.25
N LEU A 46 12.31 -10.85 -12.79
CA LEU A 46 11.65 -10.90 -14.09
C LEU A 46 12.65 -11.06 -15.23
N VAL A 47 13.76 -10.31 -15.20
CA VAL A 47 14.83 -10.44 -16.20
C VAL A 47 15.46 -11.83 -16.12
N GLY A 48 15.74 -12.32 -14.91
CA GLY A 48 16.24 -13.68 -14.68
C GLY A 48 15.30 -14.75 -15.24
N GLN A 49 13.99 -14.62 -15.03
CA GLN A 49 13.00 -15.52 -15.62
C GLN A 49 13.04 -15.50 -17.16
N ARG A 50 13.15 -14.32 -17.79
CA ARG A 50 13.25 -14.17 -19.25
C ARG A 50 14.52 -14.79 -19.83
N LEU A 51 15.61 -14.72 -19.08
CA LEU A 51 16.90 -15.33 -19.46
C LEU A 51 16.98 -16.82 -19.12
N GLY A 52 16.02 -17.37 -18.37
CA GLY A 52 16.14 -18.72 -17.81
C GLY A 52 17.25 -18.85 -16.75
N TYR A 53 17.64 -17.74 -16.13
CA TYR A 53 18.67 -17.63 -15.09
C TYR A 53 18.05 -17.00 -13.83
N PRO A 54 17.38 -17.80 -12.97
CA PRO A 54 16.49 -17.28 -11.94
C PRO A 54 17.19 -16.49 -10.83
N GLU A 55 18.48 -16.68 -10.60
CA GLU A 55 19.27 -15.98 -9.58
C GLU A 55 20.16 -14.89 -10.19
N LEU A 56 19.58 -14.08 -11.07
CA LEU A 56 20.26 -12.94 -11.66
C LEU A 56 20.61 -11.91 -10.57
N SER A 57 21.91 -11.70 -10.36
CA SER A 57 22.44 -10.64 -9.51
C SER A 57 22.71 -9.38 -10.32
N GLY A 58 22.50 -8.21 -9.72
CA GLY A 58 22.74 -6.94 -10.37
C GLY A 58 22.27 -5.76 -9.54
N LEU A 59 22.34 -4.58 -10.14
CA LEU A 59 21.91 -3.32 -9.56
C LEU A 59 20.45 -3.08 -9.94
N ASP A 60 19.52 -3.60 -9.15
CA ASP A 60 18.09 -3.48 -9.42
C ASP A 60 17.60 -2.06 -9.13
N LEU A 61 17.15 -1.35 -10.17
CA LEU A 61 16.63 0.01 -10.09
C LEU A 61 15.43 0.16 -9.17
N LEU A 62 14.62 -0.89 -9.02
CA LEU A 62 13.46 -0.85 -8.14
C LEU A 62 13.89 -0.82 -6.66
N GLU A 63 14.99 -1.47 -6.31
CA GLU A 63 15.56 -1.38 -4.96
C GLU A 63 16.14 0.02 -4.69
N LEU A 64 16.86 0.60 -5.66
CA LEU A 64 17.37 1.96 -5.56
C LEU A 64 16.22 2.97 -5.42
N PHE A 65 15.18 2.84 -6.24
CA PHE A 65 13.98 3.67 -6.16
C PHE A 65 13.31 3.55 -4.78
N ALA A 66 13.12 2.33 -4.25
CA ALA A 66 12.52 2.12 -2.93
C ALA A 66 13.36 2.74 -1.78
N PHE A 67 14.68 2.76 -1.92
CA PHE A 67 15.57 3.40 -0.94
C PHE A 67 15.47 4.93 -0.96
N ILE A 68 15.42 5.54 -2.16
CA ILE A 68 15.41 7.00 -2.33
C ILE A 68 14.02 7.60 -2.11
N HIS A 69 12.99 6.89 -2.59
CA HIS A 69 11.60 7.31 -2.53
C HIS A 69 10.76 6.29 -1.74
N PRO A 70 11.04 6.11 -0.44
CA PRO A 70 10.22 5.24 0.41
C PRO A 70 8.77 5.73 0.41
N ALA A 71 7.82 4.78 0.42
CA ALA A 71 6.38 5.04 0.40
C ALA A 71 5.86 5.82 -0.83
N ARG A 72 6.62 5.84 -1.93
CA ARG A 72 6.14 6.33 -3.23
C ARG A 72 5.94 5.18 -4.20
N PHE A 73 4.88 5.28 -5.00
CA PHE A 73 4.59 4.29 -6.03
C PHE A 73 5.25 4.65 -7.36
N ALA A 74 5.79 3.64 -8.03
CA ALA A 74 6.16 3.69 -9.43
C ALA A 74 5.69 2.41 -10.14
N VAL A 75 5.31 2.55 -11.41
CA VAL A 75 5.04 1.40 -12.28
C VAL A 75 6.38 0.71 -12.58
N PRO A 76 6.54 -0.61 -12.34
CA PRO A 76 7.81 -1.33 -12.44
C PRO A 76 8.17 -1.67 -13.89
N THR A 77 8.20 -0.65 -14.74
CA THR A 77 8.65 -0.71 -16.14
C THR A 77 9.59 0.46 -16.40
N VAL A 78 10.44 0.37 -17.43
CA VAL A 78 11.36 1.47 -17.77
C VAL A 78 10.58 2.76 -18.06
N ALA A 79 9.52 2.66 -18.86
CA ALA A 79 8.62 3.79 -19.12
C ALA A 79 7.91 4.32 -17.86
N GLY A 80 7.52 3.41 -16.95
CA GLY A 80 6.89 3.74 -15.68
C GLY A 80 7.80 4.53 -14.74
N LEU A 81 9.03 4.04 -14.53
CA LEU A 81 10.04 4.77 -13.76
C LEU A 81 10.42 6.08 -14.44
N SER A 82 10.60 6.09 -15.77
CA SER A 82 10.97 7.30 -16.52
C SER A 82 9.98 8.44 -16.26
N ARG A 83 8.67 8.16 -16.36
CA ARG A 83 7.61 9.12 -16.01
C ARG A 83 7.66 9.55 -14.55
N THR A 84 7.93 8.61 -13.64
CA THR A 84 7.94 8.87 -12.20
C THR A 84 9.09 9.79 -11.79
N VAL A 85 10.27 9.63 -12.42
CA VAL A 85 11.44 10.46 -12.16
C VAL A 85 11.54 11.67 -13.10
N GLY A 86 10.56 11.88 -13.98
CA GLY A 86 10.51 13.06 -14.86
C GLY A 86 11.54 13.08 -15.99
N ILE A 87 11.97 11.92 -16.49
CA ILE A 87 12.86 11.82 -17.66
C ILE A 87 12.08 11.36 -18.91
N GLU A 88 12.68 11.53 -20.08
CA GLU A 88 12.10 11.10 -21.35
C GLU A 88 11.79 9.60 -21.37
N VAL A 89 10.59 9.25 -21.83
CA VAL A 89 10.16 7.85 -21.94
C VAL A 89 10.79 7.24 -23.19
N PRO A 90 11.49 6.09 -23.09
CA PRO A 90 12.13 5.48 -24.25
C PRO A 90 11.11 5.04 -25.31
N ALA A 91 11.41 5.33 -26.57
CA ALA A 91 10.52 5.02 -27.71
C ALA A 91 10.48 3.53 -28.08
N ASN A 92 11.52 2.76 -27.73
CA ASN A 92 11.65 1.33 -28.04
C ASN A 92 12.54 0.61 -27.01
N ASP A 93 12.67 -0.72 -27.12
CA ASP A 93 13.43 -1.54 -26.18
C ASP A 93 14.95 -1.26 -26.16
N ALA A 94 15.56 -0.92 -27.30
CA ALA A 94 16.96 -0.52 -27.34
C ALA A 94 17.18 0.79 -26.56
N ALA A 95 16.32 1.80 -26.79
CA ALA A 95 16.32 3.03 -26.01
C ALA A 95 16.02 2.77 -24.53
N ALA A 96 15.21 1.76 -24.20
CA ALA A 96 14.93 1.38 -22.82
C ALA A 96 16.17 0.86 -22.09
N ALA A 97 17.07 0.13 -22.77
CA ALA A 97 18.33 -0.31 -22.19
C ALA A 97 19.23 0.86 -21.77
N ALA A 98 19.39 1.88 -22.63
CA ALA A 98 20.11 3.11 -22.27
C ALA A 98 19.39 3.90 -21.16
N ALA A 99 18.06 3.96 -21.21
CA ALA A 99 17.26 4.68 -20.22
C ALA A 99 17.46 4.15 -18.79
N LEU A 100 17.76 2.86 -18.59
CA LEU A 100 18.12 2.31 -17.27
C LEU A 100 19.28 3.07 -16.62
N GLN A 101 20.32 3.40 -17.39
CA GLN A 101 21.49 4.13 -16.89
C GLN A 101 21.15 5.59 -16.57
N VAL A 102 20.26 6.20 -17.37
CA VAL A 102 19.77 7.57 -17.14
C VAL A 102 18.93 7.63 -15.86
N ILE A 103 18.00 6.69 -15.67
CA ILE A 103 17.18 6.58 -14.45
C ILE A 103 18.09 6.42 -13.22
N ALA A 104 19.04 5.48 -13.26
CA ALA A 104 19.96 5.24 -12.15
C ALA A 104 20.76 6.50 -11.79
N ARG A 105 21.26 7.22 -12.81
CA ARG A 105 22.00 8.47 -12.61
C ARG A 105 21.13 9.53 -11.96
N HIS A 106 19.93 9.75 -12.49
CA HIS A 106 19.00 10.75 -11.96
C HIS A 106 18.63 10.45 -10.50
N LEU A 107 18.34 9.18 -10.19
CA LEU A 107 18.08 8.73 -8.81
C LEU A 107 19.29 8.99 -7.89
N LEU A 108 20.52 8.68 -8.33
CA LEU A 108 21.71 8.93 -7.52
C LEU A 108 21.99 10.43 -7.34
N GLU A 109 21.69 11.27 -8.32
CA GLU A 109 21.83 12.73 -8.24
C GLU A 109 20.90 13.34 -7.18
N MET A 110 19.69 12.77 -6.98
CA MET A 110 18.77 13.19 -5.91
C MET A 110 19.39 13.11 -4.50
N LEU A 111 20.36 12.22 -4.26
CA LEU A 111 21.00 12.08 -2.94
C LEU A 111 21.78 13.34 -2.53
N ALA A 112 22.21 14.15 -3.50
CA ALA A 112 22.91 15.41 -3.27
C ALA A 112 21.97 16.62 -3.16
N ASP A 113 20.68 16.46 -3.45
CA ASP A 113 19.70 17.54 -3.38
C ASP A 113 19.40 17.91 -1.92
N PRO A 114 19.72 19.13 -1.44
CA PRO A 114 19.42 19.54 -0.06
C PRO A 114 17.92 19.44 0.28
N GLU A 115 17.03 19.54 -0.71
CA GLU A 115 15.59 19.45 -0.56
C GLU A 115 15.04 18.01 -0.61
N TRP A 116 15.91 17.00 -0.67
CA TRP A 116 15.50 15.59 -0.61
C TRP A 116 14.84 15.25 0.73
N ARG A 117 13.50 15.25 0.74
CA ARG A 117 12.66 15.05 1.93
C ARG A 117 12.91 13.73 2.65
N GLU A 118 13.33 12.69 1.93
CA GLU A 118 13.55 11.35 2.47
C GLU A 118 15.02 11.06 2.90
N ARG A 119 15.82 12.13 3.04
CA ARG A 119 17.22 12.09 3.47
C ARG A 119 17.41 11.49 4.86
N GLU A 120 16.54 11.83 5.82
CA GLU A 120 16.69 11.38 7.20
C GLU A 120 16.65 9.84 7.30
N GLY A 121 17.68 9.26 7.93
CA GLY A 121 17.89 7.83 8.09
C GLY A 121 18.66 7.18 6.94
N ALA A 122 18.93 7.90 5.83
CA ALA A 122 19.60 7.34 4.66
C ALA A 122 21.04 6.95 4.94
N TRP A 123 21.75 7.77 5.71
CA TRP A 123 23.15 7.50 6.01
C TRP A 123 23.31 6.24 6.84
N THR A 124 22.51 6.11 7.91
CA THR A 124 22.54 4.96 8.82
C THR A 124 22.07 3.67 8.13
N SER A 125 20.97 3.74 7.36
CA SER A 125 20.49 2.60 6.57
C SER A 125 21.51 2.16 5.52
N ASN A 126 22.15 3.10 4.81
CA ASN A 126 23.15 2.78 3.80
C ASN A 126 24.39 2.09 4.41
N ALA A 127 24.85 2.54 5.57
CA ALA A 127 25.97 1.91 6.27
C ALA A 127 25.68 0.43 6.61
N THR A 128 24.45 0.12 7.05
CA THR A 128 24.04 -1.27 7.30
C THR A 128 23.89 -2.06 6.01
N LEU A 129 23.26 -1.49 4.98
CA LEU A 129 23.11 -2.12 3.67
C LEU A 129 24.46 -2.42 3.01
N HIS A 130 25.46 -1.57 3.21
CA HIS A 130 26.84 -1.81 2.75
C HIS A 130 27.45 -3.04 3.40
N ARG A 131 27.28 -3.22 4.74
CA ARG A 131 27.74 -4.43 5.44
C ARG A 131 27.01 -5.69 4.99
N LEU A 132 25.77 -5.56 4.54
CA LEU A 132 24.97 -6.65 3.97
C LEU A 132 25.31 -6.95 2.50
N GLY A 133 26.26 -6.22 1.89
CA GLY A 133 26.66 -6.43 0.50
C GLY A 133 25.65 -5.95 -0.52
N TRP A 134 24.78 -4.99 -0.18
CA TRP A 134 23.82 -4.42 -1.13
C TRP A 134 24.54 -3.63 -2.23
N GLY A 135 24.36 -4.02 -3.49
CA GLY A 135 25.16 -3.51 -4.61
C GLY A 135 25.08 -2.00 -4.84
N TRP A 136 23.97 -1.34 -4.46
CA TRP A 136 23.84 0.12 -4.56
C TRP A 136 24.56 0.87 -3.44
N ALA A 137 24.86 0.22 -2.31
CA ALA A 137 25.34 0.91 -1.11
C ALA A 137 26.65 1.69 -1.30
N PRO A 138 27.66 1.21 -2.06
CA PRO A 138 28.86 2.00 -2.34
C PRO A 138 28.57 3.26 -3.17
N LEU A 139 27.67 3.16 -4.15
CA LEU A 139 27.31 4.27 -5.05
C LEU A 139 26.51 5.35 -4.32
N ILE A 140 25.64 4.93 -3.40
CA ILE A 140 24.89 5.81 -2.51
C ILE A 140 25.84 6.45 -1.48
N GLY A 141 26.70 5.65 -0.85
CA GLY A 141 27.63 6.12 0.18
C GLY A 141 28.61 7.19 -0.32
N ALA A 142 29.01 7.12 -1.58
CA ALA A 142 29.85 8.14 -2.21
C ALA A 142 29.16 9.51 -2.40
N ARG A 143 27.83 9.58 -2.26
CA ARG A 143 27.00 10.79 -2.48
C ARG A 143 26.26 11.26 -1.23
N LEU A 144 26.17 10.42 -0.21
CA LEU A 144 25.57 10.78 1.07
C LEU A 144 26.57 11.54 1.93
N GLU A 145 26.24 12.77 2.28
CA GLU A 145 26.95 13.50 3.31
C GLU A 145 26.68 12.87 4.68
N ARG A 146 27.73 12.79 5.51
CA ARG A 146 27.57 12.36 6.90
C ARG A 146 26.82 13.45 7.66
N PRO A 147 25.72 13.11 8.36
CA PRO A 147 24.96 14.10 9.10
C PRO A 147 25.77 14.61 10.31
N GLU A 148 25.69 15.91 10.59
CA GLU A 148 26.39 16.55 11.72
C GLU A 148 25.93 16.01 13.08
N ARG A 149 24.65 15.65 13.18
CA ARG A 149 24.03 15.01 14.34
C ARG A 149 23.60 13.59 13.96
N GLY A 150 23.61 12.68 14.92
CA GLY A 150 23.10 11.32 14.70
C GLY A 150 21.65 11.34 14.21
N GLU A 151 21.32 10.52 13.21
CA GLU A 151 19.96 10.39 12.70
C GLU A 151 19.06 9.72 13.74
N ARG A 152 17.78 10.09 13.76
CA ARG A 152 16.81 9.45 14.64
C ARG A 152 16.58 8.00 14.21
N MET A 153 16.64 7.09 15.17
CA MET A 153 16.27 5.68 14.95
C MET A 153 14.79 5.56 14.57
N LEU A 154 14.46 4.61 13.68
CA LEU A 154 13.12 4.39 13.15
C LEU A 154 12.03 4.47 14.24
N PHE A 155 12.17 3.67 15.30
CA PHE A 155 11.14 3.56 16.33
C PHE A 155 10.92 4.87 17.09
N ALA A 156 11.94 5.71 17.27
CA ALA A 156 11.80 7.01 17.92
C ALA A 156 11.07 8.04 17.05
N ARG A 157 11.08 7.86 15.72
CA ARG A 157 10.40 8.74 14.76
C ARG A 157 8.91 8.43 14.61
N LEU A 158 8.50 7.19 14.84
CA LEU A 158 7.10 6.79 14.68
C LEU A 158 6.19 7.52 15.66
N LYS A 159 5.11 8.11 15.12
CA LYS A 159 4.08 8.77 15.92
C LYS A 159 3.47 7.77 16.90
N GLN A 160 3.35 8.19 18.15
CA GLN A 160 2.57 7.45 19.14
C GLN A 160 1.10 7.80 18.96
N TRP A 161 0.22 6.81 19.08
CA TRP A 161 -1.21 7.06 19.24
C TRP A 161 -1.50 7.33 20.72
N ASP A 162 -2.50 8.18 20.94
CA ASP A 162 -3.02 8.47 22.27
C ASP A 162 -4.38 7.79 22.45
N GLU A 163 -4.72 7.50 23.70
CA GLU A 163 -6.01 6.90 24.04
C GLU A 163 -7.08 8.00 24.01
N ALA A 164 -7.97 7.92 23.02
CA ALA A 164 -9.13 8.80 22.92
C ALA A 164 -10.30 8.24 23.74
N ALA A 165 -11.19 9.12 24.16
CA ALA A 165 -12.45 8.72 24.77
C ALA A 165 -13.26 7.88 23.78
N GLU A 166 -13.95 6.85 24.28
CA GLU A 166 -14.81 6.03 23.45
C GLU A 166 -15.90 6.86 22.78
N ARG A 167 -16.18 6.54 21.51
CA ARG A 167 -17.25 7.19 20.76
C ARG A 167 -18.57 6.91 21.48
N PRO A 168 -19.41 7.92 21.74
CA PRO A 168 -20.71 7.68 22.35
C PRO A 168 -21.57 6.76 21.45
N PRO A 169 -22.51 6.00 22.02
CA PRO A 169 -23.43 5.19 21.25
C PRO A 169 -24.12 6.01 20.15
N PRO A 170 -24.27 5.48 18.92
CA PRO A 170 -24.92 6.21 17.83
C PRO A 170 -26.35 6.60 18.18
N ARG A 171 -26.73 7.83 17.82
CA ARG A 171 -28.11 8.31 17.97
C ARG A 171 -29.05 7.53 17.08
N THR A 172 -30.29 7.38 17.54
CA THR A 172 -31.35 6.80 16.71
C THR A 172 -31.88 7.87 15.76
N VAL A 173 -31.56 7.72 14.47
CA VAL A 173 -31.96 8.65 13.40
C VAL A 173 -32.62 7.89 12.25
N VAL A 174 -33.37 8.63 11.43
CA VAL A 174 -33.96 8.14 10.19
C VAL A 174 -33.39 8.96 9.05
N VAL A 175 -32.69 8.31 8.11
CA VAL A 175 -32.17 8.99 6.92
C VAL A 175 -33.32 9.24 5.96
N ASN A 176 -33.56 10.50 5.59
CA ASN A 176 -34.60 10.86 4.65
C ASN A 176 -34.20 10.39 3.22
N PRO A 177 -35.05 9.64 2.49
CA PRO A 177 -34.76 9.21 1.12
C PRO A 177 -34.46 10.37 0.16
N THR A 178 -35.13 11.52 0.31
CA THR A 178 -34.88 12.71 -0.50
C THR A 178 -33.51 13.32 -0.20
N GLU A 179 -33.07 13.34 1.06
CA GLU A 179 -31.71 13.76 1.43
C GLU A 179 -30.66 12.79 0.88
N ALA A 180 -30.92 11.49 0.93
CA ALA A 180 -30.02 10.48 0.36
C ALA A 180 -29.86 10.65 -1.15
N ARG A 181 -30.95 10.96 -1.88
CA ARG A 181 -30.91 11.29 -3.30
C ARG A 181 -30.16 12.58 -3.57
N ALA A 182 -30.41 13.63 -2.80
CA ALA A 182 -29.68 14.90 -2.92
C ALA A 182 -28.17 14.73 -2.65
N LYS A 183 -27.81 13.93 -1.63
CA LYS A 183 -26.41 13.57 -1.36
C LYS A 183 -25.81 12.80 -2.53
N LEU A 184 -26.51 11.80 -3.06
CA LEU A 184 -26.05 11.06 -4.24
C LEU A 184 -25.80 11.98 -5.43
N ASP A 185 -26.75 12.88 -5.75
CA ASP A 185 -26.62 13.84 -6.85
C ASP A 185 -25.42 14.78 -6.64
N ALA A 186 -25.13 15.19 -5.40
CA ALA A 186 -23.94 15.96 -5.07
C ALA A 186 -22.63 15.15 -5.28
N LEU A 187 -22.62 13.85 -4.94
CA LEU A 187 -21.45 12.97 -5.12
C LEU A 187 -21.18 12.65 -6.60
N THR A 188 -22.22 12.55 -7.43
CA THR A 188 -22.09 12.24 -8.86
C THR A 188 -21.86 13.49 -9.71
N GLY A 189 -22.24 14.67 -9.22
CA GLY A 189 -21.98 15.95 -9.86
C GLY A 189 -22.65 16.05 -11.24
N ARG A 190 -21.84 16.15 -12.30
CA ARG A 190 -22.31 16.25 -13.69
C ARG A 190 -22.47 14.90 -14.39
N ALA A 191 -22.30 13.78 -13.69
CA ALA A 191 -22.47 12.46 -14.29
C ALA A 191 -23.93 12.23 -14.72
N GLU A 192 -24.12 11.33 -15.69
CA GLU A 192 -25.44 10.94 -16.17
C GLU A 192 -26.31 10.39 -15.03
N ALA A 193 -27.54 10.88 -14.92
CA ALA A 193 -28.49 10.42 -13.94
C ALA A 193 -28.98 9.00 -14.28
N ARG A 194 -28.91 8.10 -13.31
CA ARG A 194 -29.34 6.71 -13.45
C ARG A 194 -30.44 6.40 -12.43
N GLU A 195 -31.66 6.18 -12.89
CA GLU A 195 -32.80 5.96 -12.00
C GLU A 195 -32.61 4.73 -11.10
N GLY A 196 -31.98 3.65 -11.60
CA GLY A 196 -31.64 2.48 -10.78
C GLY A 196 -30.67 2.80 -9.63
N GLN A 197 -29.74 3.74 -9.84
CA GLN A 197 -28.81 4.18 -8.81
C GLN A 197 -29.53 4.97 -7.70
N LYS A 198 -30.43 5.87 -8.11
CA LYS A 198 -31.26 6.69 -7.20
C LYS A 198 -32.21 5.83 -6.39
N ALA A 199 -32.91 4.90 -7.05
CA ALA A 199 -33.80 3.94 -6.39
C ALA A 199 -33.05 3.08 -5.37
N MET A 200 -31.83 2.63 -5.69
CA MET A 200 -30.99 1.90 -4.75
C MET A 200 -30.60 2.76 -3.53
N ALA A 201 -30.20 4.02 -3.74
CA ALA A 201 -29.84 4.93 -2.64
C ALA A 201 -31.02 5.20 -1.70
N GLU A 202 -32.21 5.42 -2.26
CA GLU A 202 -33.45 5.54 -1.49
C GLU A 202 -33.77 4.25 -0.73
N ALA A 203 -33.66 3.07 -1.37
CA ALA A 203 -33.92 1.79 -0.70
C ALA A 203 -32.95 1.51 0.47
N VAL A 204 -31.66 1.83 0.30
CA VAL A 204 -30.63 1.61 1.34
C VAL A 204 -30.92 2.38 2.63
N THR A 205 -31.63 3.52 2.57
CA THR A 205 -32.06 4.27 3.77
C THR A 205 -32.81 3.41 4.79
N GLN A 206 -33.56 2.40 4.33
CA GLN A 206 -34.37 1.53 5.18
C GLN A 206 -33.52 0.68 6.13
N VAL A 207 -32.29 0.34 5.73
CA VAL A 207 -31.34 -0.43 6.56
C VAL A 207 -30.91 0.38 7.79
N PHE A 208 -30.87 1.71 7.66
CA PHE A 208 -30.42 2.61 8.71
C PHE A 208 -31.51 3.00 9.71
N ALA A 209 -32.78 2.75 9.38
CA ALA A 209 -33.93 3.04 10.25
C ALA A 209 -33.83 2.33 11.62
N PRO A 210 -34.59 2.79 12.64
CA PRO A 210 -34.73 2.07 13.89
C PRO A 210 -35.20 0.63 13.67
N LYS A 211 -34.70 -0.32 14.47
CA LYS A 211 -35.14 -1.73 14.39
C LYS A 211 -36.60 -1.82 14.80
N ARG A 212 -37.40 -2.54 14.01
CA ARG A 212 -38.83 -2.78 14.30
C ARG A 212 -39.06 -3.74 15.46
N ALA A 213 -38.14 -4.68 15.68
CA ALA A 213 -38.21 -5.66 16.76
C ALA A 213 -36.81 -6.04 17.26
N LYS A 214 -36.71 -6.43 18.54
CA LYS A 214 -35.47 -6.96 19.12
C LYS A 214 -35.08 -8.26 18.39
N GLY A 215 -33.81 -8.40 18.01
CA GLY A 215 -33.32 -9.57 17.28
C GLY A 215 -33.61 -9.59 15.77
N ALA A 216 -34.43 -8.67 15.25
CA ALA A 216 -34.69 -8.55 13.82
C ALA A 216 -33.79 -7.45 13.20
N PRO A 217 -32.85 -7.79 12.28
CA PRO A 217 -32.11 -6.77 11.55
C PRO A 217 -33.01 -6.09 10.52
N ASN A 218 -32.75 -4.81 10.24
CA ASN A 218 -33.21 -4.21 9.01
C ASN A 218 -32.26 -4.69 7.91
N LEU A 219 -32.78 -5.48 6.97
CA LEU A 219 -32.00 -6.09 5.90
C LEU A 219 -32.56 -5.67 4.54
N LEU A 220 -31.67 -5.31 3.63
CA LEU A 220 -31.97 -5.10 2.22
C LEU A 220 -31.05 -6.01 1.40
N LEU A 221 -31.64 -6.80 0.51
CA LEU A 221 -30.92 -7.48 -0.55
C LEU A 221 -31.21 -6.71 -1.84
N ALA A 222 -30.18 -6.13 -2.44
CA ALA A 222 -30.29 -5.36 -3.66
C ALA A 222 -29.38 -5.97 -4.73
N GLU A 223 -29.98 -6.49 -5.79
CA GLU A 223 -29.26 -6.84 -7.00
C GLU A 223 -29.19 -5.61 -7.91
N ALA A 224 -27.98 -5.29 -8.34
CA ALA A 224 -27.74 -4.12 -9.17
C ALA A 224 -26.74 -4.45 -10.27
N GLY A 225 -27.14 -4.12 -11.51
CA GLY A 225 -26.33 -4.35 -12.71
C GLY A 225 -24.94 -3.71 -12.62
N THR A 226 -24.00 -4.23 -13.39
CA THR A 226 -22.66 -3.64 -13.47
C THR A 226 -22.74 -2.22 -14.04
N GLY A 227 -21.82 -1.36 -13.59
CA GLY A 227 -21.71 -0.01 -14.11
C GLY A 227 -22.78 0.98 -13.66
N ILE A 228 -23.84 0.59 -12.92
CA ILE A 228 -24.90 1.53 -12.49
C ILE A 228 -24.43 2.57 -11.45
N GLY A 229 -23.26 2.38 -10.84
CA GLY A 229 -22.75 3.24 -9.76
C GLY A 229 -23.19 2.81 -8.35
N LYS A 230 -23.24 1.50 -8.12
CA LYS A 230 -23.63 0.86 -6.84
C LYS A 230 -22.94 1.46 -5.62
N THR A 231 -21.63 1.68 -5.74
CA THR A 231 -20.79 2.21 -4.68
C THR A 231 -21.32 3.53 -4.12
N LEU A 232 -21.54 4.53 -4.96
CA LEU A 232 -22.07 5.81 -4.51
C LEU A 232 -23.52 5.70 -4.05
N ALA A 233 -24.31 4.78 -4.62
CA ALA A 233 -25.70 4.56 -4.22
C ALA A 233 -25.81 4.12 -2.75
N TYR A 234 -24.93 3.24 -2.26
CA TYR A 234 -24.94 2.87 -0.84
C TYR A 234 -24.12 3.82 0.04
N LEU A 235 -23.06 4.47 -0.49
CA LEU A 235 -22.23 5.40 0.29
C LEU A 235 -22.97 6.71 0.62
N ALA A 236 -23.86 7.19 -0.25
CA ALA A 236 -24.64 8.40 -0.01
C ALA A 236 -25.46 8.32 1.30
N PRO A 237 -26.43 7.38 1.45
CA PRO A 237 -27.19 7.25 2.69
C PRO A 237 -26.32 6.79 3.87
N ALA A 238 -25.25 6.02 3.66
CA ALA A 238 -24.34 5.60 4.72
C ALA A 238 -23.62 6.79 5.37
N SER A 239 -23.09 7.70 4.54
CA SER A 239 -22.40 8.90 5.01
C SER A 239 -23.33 9.85 5.77
N LEU A 240 -24.57 10.03 5.28
CA LEU A 240 -25.60 10.81 5.98
C LEU A 240 -25.93 10.19 7.34
N TRP A 241 -26.14 8.87 7.40
CA TRP A 241 -26.41 8.21 8.67
C TRP A 241 -25.24 8.38 9.64
N ALA A 242 -23.99 8.17 9.18
CA ALA A 242 -22.82 8.29 10.03
C ALA A 242 -22.70 9.70 10.63
N GLU A 243 -22.93 10.73 9.82
CA GLU A 243 -22.93 12.14 10.24
C GLU A 243 -24.05 12.47 11.24
N GLN A 244 -25.29 12.07 10.93
CA GLN A 244 -26.46 12.38 11.76
C GLN A 244 -26.49 11.58 13.08
N ALA A 245 -26.15 10.28 13.00
CA ALA A 245 -26.14 9.37 14.14
C ALA A 245 -24.89 9.55 15.01
N GLY A 246 -23.78 10.03 14.42
CA GLY A 246 -22.48 9.98 15.07
C GLY A 246 -22.02 8.54 15.30
N GLY A 247 -22.19 7.66 14.30
CA GLY A 247 -21.78 6.24 14.35
C GLY A 247 -20.99 5.80 13.12
N ALA A 248 -20.38 4.62 13.18
CA ALA A 248 -19.58 4.05 12.09
C ALA A 248 -20.41 3.10 11.20
N VAL A 249 -20.27 3.23 9.87
CA VAL A 249 -20.78 2.26 8.89
C VAL A 249 -19.63 1.44 8.33
N TRP A 250 -19.77 0.11 8.40
CA TRP A 250 -18.79 -0.81 7.85
C TRP A 250 -19.16 -1.20 6.43
N VAL A 251 -18.28 -0.91 5.48
CA VAL A 251 -18.40 -1.34 4.08
C VAL A 251 -17.46 -2.52 3.87
N SER A 252 -18.05 -3.69 3.72
CA SER A 252 -17.35 -4.94 3.53
C SER A 252 -17.27 -5.27 2.04
N THR A 253 -16.09 -5.60 1.53
CA THR A 253 -15.90 -6.01 0.12
C THR A 253 -14.97 -7.21 0.01
N PHE A 254 -14.95 -7.88 -1.15
CA PHE A 254 -14.26 -9.15 -1.29
C PHE A 254 -12.73 -9.01 -1.40
N THR A 255 -12.24 -8.15 -2.29
CA THR A 255 -10.80 -8.08 -2.60
C THR A 255 -10.15 -6.78 -2.14
N LYS A 256 -8.83 -6.81 -1.92
CA LYS A 256 -8.03 -5.61 -1.62
C LYS A 256 -8.06 -4.58 -2.76
N ALA A 257 -8.23 -5.04 -4.00
CA ALA A 257 -8.38 -4.15 -5.15
C ALA A 257 -9.70 -3.37 -5.07
N LEU A 258 -10.80 -4.05 -4.72
CA LEU A 258 -12.09 -3.41 -4.48
C LEU A 258 -12.01 -2.43 -3.30
N GLN A 259 -11.34 -2.80 -2.19
CA GLN A 259 -11.15 -1.86 -1.06
C GLN A 259 -10.47 -0.55 -1.49
N ARG A 260 -9.44 -0.63 -2.37
CA ARG A 260 -8.79 0.57 -2.92
C ARG A 260 -9.72 1.36 -3.83
N GLN A 261 -10.54 0.69 -4.64
CA GLN A 261 -11.53 1.37 -5.48
C GLN A 261 -12.54 2.13 -4.61
N LEU A 262 -12.99 1.53 -3.50
CA LEU A 262 -13.86 2.21 -2.52
C LEU A 262 -13.17 3.41 -1.85
N ASP A 263 -11.92 3.25 -1.40
CA ASP A 263 -11.15 4.34 -0.80
C ASP A 263 -10.92 5.50 -1.79
N ALA A 264 -10.73 5.18 -3.08
CA ALA A 264 -10.60 6.16 -4.15
C ALA A 264 -11.88 6.97 -4.43
N GLU A 265 -13.05 6.51 -3.97
CA GLU A 265 -14.29 7.29 -3.98
C GLU A 265 -14.36 8.28 -2.80
N GLY A 266 -13.52 8.10 -1.78
CA GLY A 266 -13.46 8.93 -0.58
C GLY A 266 -13.37 10.44 -0.82
N PRO A 267 -12.59 10.95 -1.80
CA PRO A 267 -12.54 12.37 -2.14
C PRO A 267 -13.90 12.98 -2.54
N LYS A 268 -14.84 12.17 -3.04
CA LYS A 268 -16.21 12.63 -3.33
C LYS A 268 -17.00 12.85 -2.05
N LEU A 269 -16.77 12.03 -1.02
CA LEU A 269 -17.43 12.14 0.28
C LEU A 269 -16.84 13.27 1.13
N PHE A 270 -15.51 13.37 1.16
CA PHE A 270 -14.76 14.36 1.93
C PHE A 270 -13.60 14.89 1.08
N ALA A 271 -13.72 16.14 0.62
CA ALA A 271 -12.74 16.76 -0.27
C ALA A 271 -11.39 16.98 0.43
N ASP A 272 -11.43 17.48 1.67
CA ASP A 272 -10.25 17.68 2.49
C ASP A 272 -9.58 16.36 2.85
N ALA A 273 -8.26 16.28 2.64
CA ALA A 273 -7.52 15.04 2.82
C ALA A 273 -7.38 14.61 4.29
N ASP A 274 -7.25 15.58 5.20
CA ASP A 274 -7.07 15.32 6.62
C ASP A 274 -8.39 14.96 7.31
N GLU A 275 -9.49 15.58 6.90
CA GLU A 275 -10.85 15.15 7.26
C GLU A 275 -11.12 13.74 6.73
N ARG A 276 -10.84 13.48 5.45
CA ARG A 276 -11.04 12.16 4.84
C ARG A 276 -10.26 11.06 5.57
N ALA A 277 -9.00 11.30 5.91
CA ALA A 277 -8.17 10.33 6.63
C ALA A 277 -8.68 10.02 8.05
N ARG A 278 -9.45 10.93 8.66
CA ARG A 278 -10.11 10.71 9.96
C ARG A 278 -11.44 9.98 9.81
N ARG A 279 -12.22 10.31 8.77
CA ARG A 279 -13.58 9.80 8.60
C ARG A 279 -13.68 8.49 7.81
N ILE A 280 -12.70 8.19 6.95
CA ILE A 280 -12.66 6.96 6.14
C ILE A 280 -11.39 6.19 6.49
N VAL A 281 -11.56 4.97 7.00
CA VAL A 281 -10.44 4.10 7.40
C VAL A 281 -10.55 2.75 6.72
N VAL A 282 -9.48 2.31 6.08
CA VAL A 282 -9.34 0.95 5.57
C VAL A 282 -8.78 0.05 6.67
N ARG A 283 -9.50 -1.04 6.97
CA ARG A 283 -9.13 -2.00 8.00
C ARG A 283 -8.94 -3.40 7.43
N LYS A 284 -7.76 -3.96 7.66
CA LYS A 284 -7.35 -5.28 7.16
C LYS A 284 -7.02 -6.23 8.32
N GLY A 285 -6.82 -7.50 8.01
CA GLY A 285 -6.26 -8.46 8.97
C GLY A 285 -4.83 -8.06 9.37
N ARG A 286 -4.40 -8.47 10.57
CA ARG A 286 -3.10 -8.12 11.17
C ARG A 286 -1.92 -8.53 10.28
N GLU A 287 -2.08 -9.62 9.54
CA GLU A 287 -1.12 -10.17 8.58
C GLU A 287 -0.86 -9.30 7.35
N ASN A 288 -1.58 -8.18 7.23
CA ASN A 288 -1.44 -7.21 6.15
C ASN A 288 -0.68 -5.95 6.58
N TYR A 289 -0.40 -5.79 7.87
CA TYR A 289 0.34 -4.65 8.40
C TYR A 289 1.73 -5.09 8.86
N LEU A 290 2.66 -4.15 8.81
CA LEU A 290 4.00 -4.33 9.35
C LEU A 290 3.95 -4.51 10.88
N CYS A 291 4.50 -5.62 11.35
CA CYS A 291 4.76 -5.85 12.77
C CYS A 291 6.09 -5.18 13.15
N LEU A 292 6.03 -4.11 13.95
CA LEU A 292 7.23 -3.39 14.37
C LEU A 292 8.19 -4.25 15.21
N LEU A 293 7.67 -5.22 15.97
CA LEU A 293 8.48 -6.17 16.71
C LEU A 293 9.27 -7.09 15.76
N ASN A 294 8.60 -7.72 14.79
CA ASN A 294 9.26 -8.58 13.81
C ASN A 294 10.27 -7.78 12.95
N LEU A 295 9.96 -6.51 12.66
CA LEU A 295 10.90 -5.62 11.99
C LEU A 295 12.12 -5.33 12.85
N GLU A 296 11.96 -5.04 14.14
CA GLU A 296 13.08 -4.83 15.06
C GLU A 296 14.01 -6.05 15.10
N ASP A 297 13.46 -7.25 15.28
CA ASP A 297 14.22 -8.50 15.26
C ASP A 297 14.98 -8.67 13.95
N ALA A 298 14.32 -8.40 12.82
CA ALA A 298 14.94 -8.48 11.49
C ALA A 298 16.08 -7.46 11.32
N LEU A 299 15.93 -6.25 11.83
CA LEU A 299 16.95 -5.20 11.79
C LEU A 299 18.13 -5.50 12.76
N GLN A 300 17.89 -6.24 13.84
CA GLN A 300 18.90 -6.65 14.82
C GLN A 300 19.66 -7.93 14.46
N GLY A 301 19.38 -8.52 13.29
CA GLY A 301 20.16 -9.64 12.75
C GLY A 301 19.46 -10.99 12.77
N ALA A 302 18.17 -11.07 13.09
CA ALA A 302 17.40 -12.30 12.91
C ALA A 302 17.32 -12.72 11.43
N PHE A 303 17.50 -11.78 10.50
CA PHE A 303 17.50 -12.03 9.06
C PHE A 303 18.92 -11.92 8.50
N ALA A 304 19.20 -12.67 7.43
CA ALA A 304 20.47 -12.67 6.72
C ALA A 304 20.29 -12.47 5.21
N GLY A 305 21.38 -12.08 4.53
CA GLY A 305 21.42 -11.93 3.08
C GLY A 305 20.34 -11.01 2.52
N ARG A 306 19.66 -11.44 1.45
CA ARG A 306 18.59 -10.68 0.77
C ARG A 306 17.42 -10.34 1.70
N ALA A 307 17.05 -11.21 2.64
CA ALA A 307 15.98 -10.91 3.60
C ALA A 307 16.35 -9.74 4.52
N ALA A 308 17.62 -9.64 4.94
CA ALA A 308 18.10 -8.50 5.72
C ALA A 308 18.10 -7.19 4.91
N VAL A 309 18.44 -7.25 3.62
CA VAL A 309 18.34 -6.09 2.71
C VAL A 309 16.87 -5.64 2.60
N LEU A 310 15.93 -6.57 2.41
CA LEU A 310 14.49 -6.25 2.42
C LEU A 310 14.09 -5.57 3.74
N ALA A 311 14.52 -6.11 4.89
CA ALA A 311 14.18 -5.53 6.19
C ALA A 311 14.68 -4.09 6.33
N GLN A 312 15.87 -3.75 5.81
CA GLN A 312 16.37 -2.37 5.79
C GLN A 312 15.56 -1.46 4.86
N LEU A 313 15.18 -1.93 3.67
CA LEU A 313 14.31 -1.17 2.75
C LEU A 313 12.91 -0.96 3.33
N VAL A 314 12.34 -1.98 3.97
CA VAL A 314 11.07 -1.89 4.71
C VAL A 314 11.21 -0.97 5.92
N GLY A 315 12.35 -0.99 6.63
CA GLY A 315 12.64 -0.07 7.72
C GLY A 315 12.67 1.40 7.26
N ARG A 316 13.26 1.67 6.08
CA ARG A 316 13.16 2.99 5.45
C ARG A 316 11.71 3.34 5.12
N TRP A 317 10.99 2.44 4.45
CA TRP A 317 9.57 2.64 4.15
C TRP A 317 8.72 2.91 5.40
N ALA A 318 8.93 2.16 6.49
CA ALA A 318 8.19 2.28 7.74
C ALA A 318 8.32 3.67 8.38
N ALA A 319 9.41 4.39 8.10
CA ALA A 319 9.59 5.75 8.58
C ALA A 319 8.66 6.75 7.87
N TYR A 320 8.28 6.48 6.62
CA TYR A 320 7.51 7.39 5.74
C TYR A 320 6.09 6.92 5.43
N THR A 321 5.76 5.65 5.70
CA THR A 321 4.44 5.09 5.44
C THR A 321 3.33 5.81 6.22
N LYS A 322 2.18 5.97 5.56
CA LYS A 322 0.96 6.53 6.15
C LYS A 322 0.44 5.62 7.25
N ASP A 323 0.32 4.32 6.98
CA ASP A 323 -0.47 3.38 7.80
C ASP A 323 0.23 2.04 8.08
N GLY A 324 1.39 1.77 7.47
CA GLY A 324 2.11 0.51 7.66
C GLY A 324 1.46 -0.68 6.96
N ASP A 325 0.62 -0.42 5.95
CA ASP A 325 -0.02 -1.44 5.13
C ASP A 325 0.97 -2.07 4.12
N MET A 326 1.35 -3.31 4.42
CA MET A 326 2.27 -4.12 3.62
C MET A 326 1.62 -4.65 2.35
N VAL A 327 0.29 -4.60 2.22
CA VAL A 327 -0.42 -5.24 1.11
C VAL A 327 -1.48 -4.33 0.50
N GLY A 328 -1.03 -3.54 -0.48
CA GLY A 328 -1.88 -2.67 -1.27
C GLY A 328 -2.05 -1.28 -0.69
N GLY A 329 -1.21 -0.89 0.28
CA GLY A 329 -1.02 0.48 0.71
C GLY A 329 0.12 1.16 -0.05
N ASP A 330 0.90 1.98 0.64
CA ASP A 330 2.02 2.74 0.06
C ASP A 330 3.34 1.95 -0.05
N LEU A 331 3.40 0.71 0.45
CA LEU A 331 4.47 -0.22 0.09
C LEU A 331 4.23 -0.71 -1.34
N PRO A 332 5.15 -0.43 -2.30
CA PRO A 332 4.96 -0.90 -3.66
C PRO A 332 4.91 -2.42 -3.71
N GLY A 333 3.85 -2.98 -4.30
CA GLY A 333 3.64 -4.44 -4.31
C GLY A 333 4.74 -5.23 -5.02
N TRP A 334 5.51 -4.59 -5.90
CA TRP A 334 6.68 -5.19 -6.52
C TRP A 334 7.86 -5.35 -5.56
N LEU A 335 7.99 -4.54 -4.49
CA LEU A 335 9.16 -4.56 -3.62
C LEU A 335 9.31 -5.92 -2.92
N PRO A 336 8.30 -6.45 -2.19
CA PRO A 336 8.38 -7.81 -1.66
C PRO A 336 8.68 -8.89 -2.73
N SER A 337 8.19 -8.70 -3.96
CA SER A 337 8.38 -9.68 -5.03
C SER A 337 9.84 -9.77 -5.51
N LEU A 338 10.64 -8.71 -5.33
CA LEU A 338 12.07 -8.69 -5.66
C LEU A 338 12.91 -9.63 -4.77
N PHE A 339 12.37 -10.01 -3.61
CA PHE A 339 13.06 -10.79 -2.59
C PHE A 339 12.49 -12.20 -2.44
N ARG A 340 11.60 -12.63 -3.36
CA ARG A 340 10.81 -13.88 -3.26
C ARG A 340 10.01 -13.93 -1.95
N ARG A 341 9.49 -15.10 -1.55
CA ARG A 341 8.79 -15.28 -0.25
C ARG A 341 9.70 -15.09 0.98
N ALA A 342 10.97 -14.74 0.81
CA ALA A 342 11.87 -14.50 1.92
C ALA A 342 11.59 -13.11 2.52
N GLY A 343 11.08 -13.09 3.75
CA GLY A 343 11.10 -11.91 4.62
C GLY A 343 9.79 -11.13 4.71
N SER A 344 9.05 -10.86 3.63
CA SER A 344 7.86 -9.99 3.73
C SER A 344 6.74 -10.57 4.61
N THR A 345 6.51 -11.88 4.56
CA THR A 345 5.55 -12.57 5.42
C THR A 345 6.02 -12.70 6.86
N ALA A 346 7.33 -12.70 7.08
CA ALA A 346 7.94 -12.74 8.41
C ALA A 346 7.94 -11.37 9.09
N LEU A 347 7.75 -10.29 8.34
CA LEU A 347 7.60 -8.92 8.86
C LEU A 347 6.14 -8.58 9.25
N THR A 348 5.21 -9.53 9.13
CA THR A 348 3.79 -9.37 9.48
C THR A 348 3.37 -10.37 10.55
N ASP A 349 2.36 -10.03 11.35
CA ASP A 349 1.79 -10.91 12.38
C ASP A 349 0.91 -12.01 11.74
N ARG A 350 1.44 -13.23 11.63
CA ARG A 350 0.77 -14.37 10.97
C ARG A 350 0.66 -15.61 11.83
N ARG A 351 1.54 -15.76 12.82
CA ARG A 351 1.63 -16.93 13.68
C ARG A 351 0.89 -16.70 15.00
N GLY A 352 0.24 -15.55 15.16
CA GLY A 352 -0.39 -15.15 16.41
C GLY A 352 0.64 -14.77 17.47
N GLU A 353 1.83 -14.34 17.05
CA GLU A 353 2.93 -13.96 17.93
C GLU A 353 2.70 -12.63 18.66
N CYS A 354 1.64 -11.89 18.32
CA CYS A 354 1.39 -10.61 18.94
C CYS A 354 1.02 -10.73 20.43
N VAL A 355 1.81 -10.04 21.25
CA VAL A 355 1.61 -9.91 22.71
C VAL A 355 0.76 -8.69 23.09
N TYR A 356 0.10 -8.04 22.12
CA TYR A 356 -0.79 -6.89 22.30
C TYR A 356 -0.18 -5.78 23.16
N ALA A 357 -0.81 -5.46 24.30
CA ALA A 357 -0.38 -4.40 25.22
C ALA A 357 1.01 -4.66 25.84
N GLY A 358 1.49 -5.91 25.85
CA GLY A 358 2.84 -6.25 26.29
C GLY A 358 3.95 -5.91 25.28
N CYS A 359 3.58 -5.49 24.05
CA CYS A 359 4.56 -5.17 23.02
C CYS A 359 5.24 -3.82 23.31
N PRO A 360 6.58 -3.71 23.25
CA PRO A 360 7.28 -2.43 23.47
C PRO A 360 6.91 -1.37 22.43
N HIS A 361 6.45 -1.80 21.26
CA HIS A 361 5.99 -0.92 20.17
C HIS A 361 4.49 -0.65 20.18
N TYR A 362 3.74 -1.08 21.20
CA TYR A 362 2.27 -1.01 21.24
C TYR A 362 1.71 0.37 20.87
N ARG A 363 2.24 1.44 21.48
CA ARG A 363 1.83 2.83 21.22
C ARG A 363 2.20 3.36 19.83
N ARG A 364 3.08 2.69 19.10
CA ARG A 364 3.52 3.05 17.74
C ARG A 364 3.02 2.06 16.69
N CYS A 365 2.35 1.00 17.12
CA CYS A 365 1.97 -0.12 16.29
C CYS A 365 0.94 0.29 15.23
N PHE A 366 1.27 0.02 13.97
CA PHE A 366 0.43 0.31 12.81
C PHE A 366 -0.95 -0.37 12.89
N ILE A 367 -0.97 -1.62 13.35
CA ILE A 367 -2.20 -2.41 13.53
C ILE A 367 -3.10 -1.75 14.56
N GLU A 368 -2.54 -1.40 15.72
CA GLU A 368 -3.27 -0.81 16.84
C GLU A 368 -3.76 0.61 16.54
N ARG A 369 -3.02 1.34 15.71
CA ARG A 369 -3.44 2.63 15.18
C ARG A 369 -4.59 2.51 14.20
N ALA A 370 -4.56 1.53 13.29
CA ALA A 370 -5.65 1.26 12.35
C ALA A 370 -6.92 0.79 13.07
N GLU A 371 -6.76 -0.07 14.10
CA GLU A 371 -7.85 -0.50 15.00
C GLU A 371 -8.56 0.71 15.63
N ARG A 372 -7.80 1.62 16.24
CA ARG A 372 -8.34 2.82 16.91
C ARG A 372 -8.97 3.78 15.93
N ALA A 373 -8.28 4.09 14.83
CA ALA A 373 -8.82 4.96 13.79
C ALA A 373 -10.17 4.46 13.28
N SER A 374 -10.37 3.14 13.16
CA SER A 374 -11.66 2.58 12.74
C SER A 374 -12.80 2.73 13.77
N ARG A 375 -12.50 2.93 15.06
CA ARG A 375 -13.52 3.20 16.09
C ARG A 375 -14.06 4.63 15.98
N GLU A 376 -13.22 5.56 15.54
CA GLU A 376 -13.56 6.98 15.37
C GLU A 376 -14.08 7.30 13.97
N ALA A 377 -13.77 6.47 12.97
CA ALA A 377 -14.18 6.68 11.58
C ALA A 377 -15.70 6.65 11.37
N ASP A 378 -16.18 7.43 10.41
CA ASP A 378 -17.57 7.40 9.95
C ASP A 378 -17.81 6.21 9.02
N ILE A 379 -16.80 5.87 8.20
CA ILE A 379 -16.84 4.76 7.24
C ILE A 379 -15.61 3.89 7.43
N VAL A 380 -15.83 2.60 7.69
CA VAL A 380 -14.76 1.59 7.78
C VAL A 380 -14.84 0.65 6.60
N ILE A 381 -13.81 0.64 5.75
CA ILE A 381 -13.72 -0.26 4.60
C ILE A 381 -12.93 -1.50 5.03
N ALA A 382 -13.52 -2.70 4.93
CA ALA A 382 -12.89 -3.94 5.37
C ALA A 382 -13.16 -5.10 4.41
N ASN A 383 -12.43 -6.21 4.55
CA ASN A 383 -12.77 -7.44 3.82
C ASN A 383 -13.92 -8.21 4.50
N HIS A 384 -14.58 -9.08 3.75
CA HIS A 384 -15.64 -9.95 4.27
C HIS A 384 -15.19 -10.81 5.46
N ALA A 385 -14.02 -11.44 5.38
CA ALA A 385 -13.50 -12.29 6.45
C ALA A 385 -13.39 -11.54 7.79
N LEU A 386 -12.80 -10.34 7.79
CA LEU A 386 -12.62 -9.52 8.99
C LEU A 386 -13.95 -9.07 9.58
N VAL A 387 -14.88 -8.62 8.73
CA VAL A 387 -16.21 -8.19 9.17
C VAL A 387 -16.97 -9.36 9.82
N LYS A 388 -16.87 -10.56 9.24
CA LYS A 388 -17.48 -11.77 9.80
C LYS A 388 -16.88 -12.17 11.14
N VAL A 389 -15.55 -12.19 11.25
CA VAL A 389 -14.85 -12.49 12.51
C VAL A 389 -15.24 -11.48 13.60
N ASN A 390 -15.34 -10.19 13.26
CA ASN A 390 -15.74 -9.16 14.22
C ASN A 390 -17.22 -9.28 14.62
N ALA A 391 -18.11 -9.59 13.67
CA ALA A 391 -19.54 -9.80 13.95
C ALA A 391 -19.80 -11.03 14.84
N ALA A 392 -19.03 -12.11 14.65
CA ALA A 392 -19.17 -13.34 15.42
C ALA A 392 -18.67 -13.22 16.88
N ARG A 393 -17.82 -12.24 17.18
CA ARG A 393 -17.21 -12.07 18.51
C ARG A 393 -18.10 -11.35 19.52
N GLU A 394 -19.31 -10.90 19.14
CA GLU A 394 -20.30 -10.20 20.00
C GLU A 394 -19.69 -9.14 20.94
N ARG A 395 -18.62 -8.47 20.52
CA ARG A 395 -17.98 -7.39 21.30
C ARG A 395 -18.88 -6.15 21.31
N GLU A 396 -18.75 -5.31 22.33
CA GLU A 396 -19.40 -3.98 22.36
C GLU A 396 -19.03 -3.14 21.12
N ASP A 397 -17.82 -3.36 20.58
CA ASP A 397 -17.29 -2.72 19.37
C ASP A 397 -17.75 -3.38 18.05
N ALA A 398 -18.66 -4.37 18.09
CA ALA A 398 -19.05 -5.10 16.89
C ALA A 398 -19.68 -4.15 15.84
N PRO A 399 -19.45 -4.37 14.54
CA PRO A 399 -20.00 -3.52 13.48
C PRO A 399 -21.53 -3.38 13.58
N GLY A 400 -22.02 -2.21 13.99
CA GLY A 400 -23.44 -1.97 14.23
C GLY A 400 -24.27 -1.74 12.95
N ARG A 401 -23.64 -1.29 11.86
CA ARG A 401 -24.22 -1.11 10.53
C ARG A 401 -23.22 -1.61 9.49
N ILE A 402 -23.66 -2.53 8.64
CA ILE A 402 -22.80 -3.22 7.68
C ILE A 402 -23.44 -3.18 6.30
N LEU A 403 -22.64 -2.85 5.29
CA LEU A 403 -22.95 -2.95 3.88
C LEU A 403 -22.02 -3.98 3.25
N PHE A 404 -22.57 -5.04 2.67
CA PHE A 404 -21.80 -6.06 1.96
C PHE A 404 -21.82 -5.78 0.46
N ASP A 405 -20.71 -5.28 -0.06
CA ASP A 405 -20.48 -5.13 -1.49
C ASP A 405 -19.96 -6.44 -2.08
N GLU A 406 -20.36 -6.78 -3.30
CA GLU A 406 -20.11 -8.11 -3.90
C GLU A 406 -20.50 -9.29 -2.98
N GLY A 407 -21.66 -9.15 -2.30
CA GLY A 407 -22.12 -10.09 -1.27
C GLY A 407 -22.30 -11.54 -1.72
N HIS A 408 -22.26 -11.83 -3.03
CA HIS A 408 -22.22 -13.20 -3.55
C HIS A 408 -20.95 -13.96 -3.13
N HIS A 409 -19.87 -13.27 -2.78
CA HIS A 409 -18.64 -13.86 -2.23
C HIS A 409 -18.64 -14.00 -0.70
N LEU A 410 -19.73 -13.64 -0.01
CA LEU A 410 -19.77 -13.63 1.45
C LEU A 410 -19.60 -15.03 2.06
N PHE A 411 -20.11 -16.05 1.37
CA PHE A 411 -20.00 -17.45 1.78
C PHE A 411 -18.59 -17.99 1.54
N ASP A 412 -17.98 -17.72 0.37
CA ASP A 412 -16.60 -18.12 0.08
C ASP A 412 -15.60 -17.53 1.08
N ALA A 413 -15.85 -16.30 1.55
CA ALA A 413 -15.03 -15.65 2.57
C ALA A 413 -15.22 -16.22 3.99
N ALA A 414 -16.10 -17.21 4.20
CA ALA A 414 -16.19 -17.95 5.47
C ALA A 414 -15.05 -18.94 5.66
N ASP A 415 -14.57 -19.50 4.55
CA ASP A 415 -13.72 -20.69 4.53
C ASP A 415 -12.23 -20.34 4.39
N SER A 416 -11.90 -19.05 4.35
CA SER A 416 -10.57 -18.49 4.02
C SER A 416 -9.83 -17.88 5.20
#